data_AF-A0A347WKC0-F1
#
_entry.id   AF-A0A347WKC0-F1
#
_cell.length_a   1.000
_cell.length_b   1.000
_cell.length_c   1.000
_cell.angle_alpha   90.00
_cell.angle_beta   90.00
_cell.angle_gamma   90.00
#
_symmetry.space_group_name_H-M   'P 1'
#
loop_
_entity.id
_entity.type
_entity.pdbx_description
1 polymer ?
#
loop_
_entity_poly.entity_id
_entity_poly.type
_entity_poly.pdbx_seq_one_letter_code
_entity_poly.pdbx_strand_id
1 'polypeptide(L)' 'MILCGDMMGIELLDHIIVGYGNYYSMRERTDLFDDMF' A
#
# COMPACT_ATOMS: atom_id res chain seq x y z
N MET A 1 -5.37 -5.05 -5.14
CA MET A 1 -4.08 -4.93 -5.86
C MET A 1 -2.94 -5.63 -5.12
N ILE A 2 -2.93 -5.65 -3.78
CA ILE A 2 -1.93 -6.39 -2.97
C ILE A 2 -1.79 -7.84 -3.46
N LEU A 3 -2.89 -8.60 -3.46
CA LEU A 3 -2.92 -9.98 -3.96
C LEU A 3 -2.41 -10.16 -5.40
N CYS A 4 -2.58 -9.16 -6.27
CA CYS A 4 -2.09 -9.25 -7.65
C CYS A 4 -0.57 -9.10 -7.72
N GLY A 5 0.01 -8.22 -6.90
CA GLY A 5 1.46 -8.10 -6.73
C GLY A 5 2.05 -9.42 -6.21
N ASP A 6 1.44 -9.99 -5.17
CA ASP A 6 1.87 -11.27 -4.58
C ASP A 6 1.89 -12.40 -5.60
N MET A 7 0.82 -12.54 -6.39
CA MET A 7 0.73 -13.54 -7.47
C MET A 7 1.80 -13.36 -8.56
N MET A 8 2.27 -12.13 -8.78
CA MET A 8 3.29 -11.81 -9.78
C MET A 8 4.71 -11.83 -9.20
N GLY A 9 4.87 -12.05 -7.89
CA GLY A 9 6.15 -11.93 -7.20
C GLY A 9 6.69 -10.49 -7.17
N ILE A 10 5.79 -9.50 -7.21
CA ILE A 10 6.12 -8.08 -7.21
C ILE A 10 5.47 -7.44 -5.97
N GLU A 11 6.30 -7.02 -5.02
CA GLU A 11 5.84 -6.39 -3.79
C GLU A 11 5.21 -5.01 -4.06
N LEU A 12 4.05 -4.77 -3.46
CA LEU A 12 3.42 -3.45 -3.45
C LEU A 12 3.86 -2.64 -2.23
N LEU A 13 4.69 -1.65 -2.48
CA LEU A 13 5.29 -0.86 -1.40
C LEU A 13 4.31 0.10 -0.72
N ASP A 14 3.42 0.77 -1.43
CA ASP A 14 2.39 1.61 -0.79
C ASP A 14 1.30 2.00 -1.80
N HIS A 15 0.17 2.46 -1.28
CA HIS A 15 -0.77 3.29 -2.02
C HIS A 15 -0.76 4.69 -1.42
N ILE A 16 -0.34 5.66 -2.23
CA ILE A 16 -0.30 7.06 -1.82
C ILE A 16 -1.45 7.81 -2.49
N ILE A 17 -2.34 8.38 -1.67
CA ILE A 17 -3.37 9.32 -2.14
C ILE A 17 -2.80 10.73 -1.98
N VAL A 18 -2.61 11.45 -3.09
CA VAL A 18 -2.02 12.79 -3.08
C VAL A 18 -3.09 13.89 -3.24
N GLY A 19 -2.90 15.00 -2.53
CA GLY A 19 -3.77 16.19 -2.58
C GLY A 19 -2.97 17.49 -2.46
N TYR A 20 -3.64 18.62 -2.27
CA TYR A 20 -2.95 19.92 -2.22
C TYR A 20 -2.08 20.03 -0.96
N GLY A 21 -0.75 19.98 -1.18
CA GLY A 21 0.26 20.13 -0.12
C GLY A 21 0.33 18.99 0.88
N ASN A 22 -0.32 17.85 0.63
CA ASN A 22 -0.32 16.72 1.54
C ASN A 22 -0.53 15.37 0.83
N TYR A 23 -0.26 14.28 1.53
CA TYR A 23 -0.52 12.92 1.09
C TYR A 23 -1.10 12.07 2.22
N TYR A 24 -1.72 10.96 1.83
CA TYR A 24 -2.16 9.91 2.73
C TYR A 24 -1.52 8.60 2.26
N SER A 25 -0.58 8.09 3.06
CA SER A 25 -0.02 6.75 2.90
C SER A 25 -0.99 5.74 3.51
N MET A 26 -1.44 4.79 2.69
CA MET A 26 -2.30 3.72 3.17
C MET A 26 -1.51 2.76 4.08
N ARG A 27 -0.23 2.51 3.77
CA ARG A 27 0.63 1.68 4.63
C ARG A 27 0.86 2.27 6.02
N GLU A 28 1.04 3.58 6.14
CA GLU A 28 1.28 4.21 7.46
C GLU A 28 0.02 4.33 8.31
N ARG A 29 -1.15 4.41 7.67
CA ARG A 29 -2.41 4.83 8.33
C ARG A 29 -3.42 3.72 8.49
N THR A 30 -3.18 2.55 7.92
CA THR A 30 -4.08 1.39 7.97
C THR A 30 -3.28 0.12 8.22
N ASP A 31 -3.95 -0.92 8.72
CA ASP A 31 -3.44 -2.27 8.95
C ASP A 31 -3.47 -3.16 7.69
N LEU A 32 -3.89 -2.61 6.54
CA LEU A 32 -4.05 -3.36 5.28
C LEU A 32 -2.77 -4.02 4.75
N PHE A 33 -1.61 -3.63 5.26
CA PHE A 33 -0.30 -4.16 4.87
C PHE A 33 0.37 -4.99 5.98
N ASP A 34 -0.24 -5.10 7.16
CA ASP A 34 0.36 -5.76 8.33
C ASP A 34 0.22 -7.30 8.28
N ASP A 35 -0.81 -7.82 7.60
CA ASP A 35 -1.07 -9.26 7.41
C ASP A 35 -0.13 -9.93 6.38
N MET A 36 0.90 -9.23 5.88
CA MET A 36 1.82 -9.75 4.86
C MET A 36 3.01 -10.57 5.43
N PHE A 37 2.93 -11.03 6.68
CA PHE A 37 3.93 -11.89 7.32
C PHE A 37 3.32 -13.13 8.01
#